data_AF-A0A1F7GM50-F1
#
_entry.id   AF-A0A1F7GM50-F1
#
_cell.length_a   1.000
_cell.length_b   1.000
_cell.length_c   1.000
_cell.angle_alpha   90.00
_cell.angle_beta   90.00
_cell.angle_gamma   90.00
#
_symmetry.space_group_name_H-M   'P 1'
#
loop_
_entity.id
_entity.type
_entity.pdbx_description
1 polymer ?
#
loop_
_entity_poly.entity_id
_entity_poly.type
_entity_poly.pdbx_seq_one_letter_code
_entity_poly.pdbx_strand_id
1 'polypeptide(L)'
;MSPSADINLQIKTLREEEDIVKKVKSLQRVIHDNDLKIKDVAQIMQVKDSYVCHLLRLNKLPEVVVDGYYSKSISLSHLFIISRLKNQKQMVDLYEQVLANSLTIKKTEELVREVLYEIKSIGDYIGREEKDKIVQDLKAKRKNLDISLIQTRIKTKLVVEMKGSLENTGSLLRSLIKHLESWNV
;
A
#
# COMPACT_ATOMS: atom_id res chain seq x y z
N MET A 1 -19.81 -26.51 -28.43
CA MET A 1 -18.66 -25.65 -28.06
C MET A 1 -17.87 -26.34 -26.97
N SER A 2 -16.54 -26.32 -27.00
CA SER A 2 -15.74 -26.91 -25.91
C SER A 2 -15.89 -26.08 -24.62
N PRO A 3 -15.81 -26.69 -23.41
CA PRO A 3 -15.92 -25.96 -22.14
C PRO A 3 -14.95 -24.76 -22.05
N SER A 4 -13.77 -24.89 -22.66
CA SER A 4 -12.74 -23.84 -22.72
C SER A 4 -13.12 -22.63 -23.58
N ALA A 5 -13.91 -22.80 -24.64
CA ALA A 5 -14.33 -21.71 -25.52
C ALA A 5 -15.38 -20.82 -24.85
N ASP A 6 -16.25 -21.42 -24.03
CA ASP A 6 -17.30 -20.72 -23.28
C ASP A 6 -16.71 -19.84 -22.16
N ILE A 7 -15.76 -20.36 -21.39
CA ILE A 7 -15.07 -19.62 -20.32
C ILE A 7 -14.35 -18.38 -20.87
N ASN A 8 -13.65 -18.53 -22.00
CA ASN A 8 -12.96 -17.40 -22.63
C ASN A 8 -13.93 -16.31 -23.10
N LEU A 9 -15.12 -16.70 -23.55
CA LEU A 9 -16.17 -15.75 -23.93
C LEU A 9 -16.69 -15.00 -22.69
N GLN A 10 -16.99 -15.72 -21.61
CA GLN A 10 -17.41 -15.11 -20.34
C GLN A 10 -16.40 -14.08 -19.84
N ILE A 11 -15.10 -14.42 -19.85
CA ILE A 11 -14.03 -13.51 -19.39
C ILE A 11 -13.89 -12.29 -20.32
N LYS A 12 -14.10 -12.44 -21.63
CA LYS A 12 -14.11 -11.30 -22.55
C LYS A 12 -15.28 -10.36 -22.25
N THR A 13 -16.48 -10.89 -22.01
CA THR A 13 -17.65 -10.08 -21.62
C THR A 13 -17.39 -9.33 -20.31
N LEU A 14 -16.67 -9.92 -19.35
CA LEU A 14 -16.29 -9.21 -18.13
C LEU A 14 -15.46 -7.96 -18.40
N ARG A 15 -14.64 -7.92 -19.46
CA ARG A 15 -13.87 -6.72 -19.80
C ARG A 15 -14.79 -5.55 -20.17
N GLU A 16 -15.87 -5.85 -20.89
CA GLU A 16 -16.83 -4.90 -21.46
C GLU A 16 -17.88 -4.42 -20.45
N GLU A 17 -18.09 -5.12 -19.33
CA GLU A 17 -19.05 -4.73 -18.29
C GLU A 17 -18.70 -3.37 -17.66
N GLU A 18 -19.55 -2.37 -17.81
CA GLU A 18 -19.31 -1.03 -17.28
C GLU A 18 -19.64 -0.90 -15.80
N ASP A 19 -20.62 -1.67 -15.31
CA ASP A 19 -20.99 -1.69 -13.90
C ASP A 19 -19.93 -2.46 -13.11
N ILE A 20 -19.12 -1.71 -12.36
CA ILE A 20 -18.03 -2.27 -11.55
C ILE A 20 -18.52 -3.33 -10.56
N VAL A 21 -19.68 -3.17 -9.95
CA VAL A 21 -20.18 -4.13 -8.94
C VAL A 21 -20.60 -5.43 -9.62
N LYS A 22 -21.28 -5.33 -10.78
CA LYS A 22 -21.61 -6.51 -11.58
C LYS A 22 -20.35 -7.21 -12.10
N LYS A 23 -19.40 -6.44 -12.63
CA LYS A 23 -18.09 -6.93 -13.08
C LYS A 23 -17.39 -7.73 -11.99
N VAL A 24 -17.32 -7.19 -10.77
CA VAL A 24 -16.64 -7.85 -9.63
C VAL A 24 -17.35 -9.13 -9.21
N LYS A 25 -18.69 -9.12 -9.09
CA LYS A 25 -19.48 -10.32 -8.72
C LYS A 25 -19.33 -11.43 -9.77
N SER A 26 -19.46 -11.08 -11.05
CA SER A 26 -19.31 -12.03 -12.16
C SER A 26 -17.87 -12.55 -12.28
N LEU A 27 -16.87 -11.68 -12.12
CA LEU A 27 -15.46 -12.06 -12.09
C LEU A 27 -15.17 -13.09 -10.98
N GLN A 28 -15.69 -12.86 -9.77
CA GLN A 28 -15.50 -13.79 -8.67
C GLN A 28 -16.14 -15.15 -8.96
N ARG A 29 -17.36 -15.17 -9.51
CA ARG A 29 -18.05 -16.41 -9.89
C ARG A 29 -17.28 -17.18 -10.95
N VAL A 30 -16.89 -16.52 -12.04
CA VAL A 30 -16.13 -17.16 -13.14
C VAL A 30 -14.81 -17.74 -12.64
N ILE A 31 -14.09 -17.02 -11.77
CA ILE A 31 -12.85 -17.53 -11.15
C ILE A 31 -13.13 -18.75 -10.27
N HIS A 32 -14.14 -18.68 -9.41
CA HIS A 32 -14.45 -19.73 -8.44
C HIS A 32 -14.98 -21.00 -9.10
N ASP A 33 -15.95 -20.86 -10.00
CA ASP A 33 -16.67 -21.99 -10.61
C ASP A 33 -15.79 -22.79 -11.59
N ASN A 34 -14.70 -22.18 -12.08
CA ASN A 34 -13.78 -22.77 -13.05
C ASN A 34 -12.34 -22.94 -12.50
N ASP A 35 -12.12 -22.69 -11.21
CA ASP A 35 -10.80 -22.76 -10.53
C ASP A 35 -9.66 -22.04 -11.30
N LEU A 36 -9.94 -20.83 -11.77
CA LEU A 36 -9.01 -20.08 -12.63
C LEU A 36 -7.98 -19.33 -11.80
N LYS A 37 -6.73 -19.31 -12.30
CA LYS A 37 -5.70 -18.44 -11.73
C LYS A 37 -5.92 -17.00 -12.20
N ILE A 38 -5.65 -16.06 -11.29
CA ILE A 38 -5.75 -14.61 -11.56
C ILE A 38 -4.95 -14.20 -12.80
N LYS A 39 -3.77 -14.79 -13.00
CA LYS A 39 -2.89 -14.52 -14.14
C LYS A 39 -3.55 -14.87 -15.48
N ASP A 40 -4.25 -15.99 -15.54
CA ASP A 40 -4.88 -16.47 -16.78
C ASP A 40 -6.07 -15.57 -17.13
N VAL A 41 -6.88 -15.19 -16.14
CA VAL A 41 -7.98 -14.23 -16.32
C VAL A 41 -7.46 -12.86 -16.75
N ALA A 42 -6.41 -12.36 -16.10
CA ALA A 42 -5.78 -11.09 -16.44
C ALA A 42 -5.26 -11.06 -17.88
N GLN A 43 -4.63 -12.16 -18.32
CA GLN A 43 -4.16 -12.32 -19.70
C GLN A 43 -5.32 -12.28 -20.71
N ILE A 44 -6.42 -12.98 -20.45
CA ILE A 44 -7.59 -12.99 -21.35
C ILE A 44 -8.29 -11.62 -21.38
N MET A 45 -8.39 -10.95 -20.23
CA MET A 45 -8.92 -9.58 -20.13
C MET A 45 -7.96 -8.51 -20.68
N GLN A 46 -6.69 -8.86 -20.96
CA GLN A 46 -5.62 -7.94 -21.38
C GLN A 46 -5.36 -6.80 -20.37
N VAL A 47 -5.36 -7.14 -19.09
CA VAL A 47 -5.08 -6.21 -17.98
C VAL A 47 -3.95 -6.75 -17.11
N LYS A 48 -3.44 -5.92 -16.20
CA LYS A 48 -2.44 -6.37 -15.21
C LYS A 48 -3.11 -7.28 -14.17
N ASP A 49 -2.40 -8.31 -13.72
CA ASP A 49 -2.81 -9.19 -12.62
C ASP A 49 -3.23 -8.38 -11.38
N SER A 50 -2.49 -7.30 -11.09
CA SER A 50 -2.79 -6.39 -9.98
C SER A 50 -4.15 -5.72 -10.10
N TYR A 51 -4.62 -5.43 -11.31
CA TYR A 51 -5.93 -4.85 -11.54
C TYR A 51 -7.06 -5.84 -11.21
N VAL A 52 -6.89 -7.11 -11.61
CA VAL A 52 -7.84 -8.19 -11.24
C VAL A 52 -7.87 -8.38 -9.73
N CYS A 53 -6.71 -8.40 -9.06
CA CYS A 53 -6.64 -8.43 -7.60
C CYS A 53 -7.36 -7.23 -6.96
N HIS A 54 -7.23 -6.03 -7.52
CA HIS A 54 -7.90 -4.84 -7.01
C HIS A 54 -9.42 -4.93 -7.16
N LEU A 55 -9.91 -5.42 -8.29
CA LEU A 55 -11.35 -5.66 -8.51
C LEU A 55 -11.90 -6.67 -7.51
N LEU A 56 -11.24 -7.80 -7.32
CA LEU A 56 -11.68 -8.83 -6.36
C LEU A 56 -11.76 -8.30 -4.92
N ARG A 57 -10.90 -7.36 -4.53
CA ARG A 57 -10.98 -6.70 -3.22
C ARG A 57 -12.24 -5.86 -3.04
N LEU A 58 -12.92 -5.45 -4.09
CA LEU A 58 -14.15 -4.67 -3.98
C LEU A 58 -15.33 -5.51 -3.48
N ASN A 59 -15.29 -6.84 -3.62
CA ASN A 59 -16.40 -7.71 -3.22
C ASN A 59 -16.70 -7.69 -1.70
N LYS A 60 -15.72 -7.33 -0.88
CA LYS A 60 -15.89 -7.24 0.59
C LYS A 60 -16.39 -5.88 1.08
N LEU A 61 -16.64 -4.93 0.17
CA LEU A 61 -17.11 -3.61 0.54
C LEU A 61 -18.51 -3.68 1.18
N PRO A 62 -18.76 -2.92 2.27
CA PRO A 62 -20.10 -2.76 2.81
C PRO A 62 -21.05 -2.12 1.80
N GLU A 63 -22.33 -2.50 1.86
CA GLU A 63 -23.38 -2.01 0.95
C GLU A 63 -23.45 -0.47 0.93
N VAL A 64 -23.38 0.17 2.10
CA VAL A 64 -23.38 1.64 2.23
C VAL A 64 -22.26 2.33 1.45
N VAL A 65 -21.09 1.70 1.31
CA VAL A 65 -19.96 2.26 0.54
C VAL A 65 -20.22 2.08 -0.96
N VAL A 66 -20.84 0.97 -1.35
CA VAL A 66 -21.25 0.70 -2.74
C VAL A 66 -22.36 1.68 -3.17
N ASP A 67 -23.33 1.94 -2.30
CA ASP A 67 -24.38 2.93 -2.53
C ASP A 67 -23.80 4.33 -2.73
N GLY A 68 -22.79 4.71 -1.94
CA GLY A 68 -22.05 5.95 -2.11
C GLY A 68 -21.36 6.11 -3.46
N TYR A 69 -20.95 4.99 -4.07
CA TYR A 69 -20.41 5.00 -5.42
C TYR A 69 -21.51 5.17 -6.47
N TYR A 70 -22.63 4.47 -6.32
CA TYR A 70 -23.77 4.60 -7.25
C TYR A 70 -24.41 5.98 -7.20
N SER A 71 -24.47 6.62 -6.02
CA SER A 71 -24.91 8.01 -5.86
C SER A 71 -23.91 9.04 -6.38
N LYS A 72 -22.73 8.60 -6.84
CA LYS A 72 -21.59 9.44 -7.27
C LYS A 72 -21.02 10.32 -6.14
N SER A 73 -21.30 10.00 -4.88
CA SER A 73 -20.70 10.67 -3.72
C SER A 73 -19.22 10.35 -3.58
N ILE A 74 -18.79 9.17 -4.05
CA ILE A 74 -17.38 8.77 -4.14
C ILE A 74 -17.08 8.14 -5.50
N SER A 75 -15.81 8.22 -5.93
CA SER A 75 -15.35 7.62 -7.19
C SER A 75 -14.84 6.19 -7.02
N LEU A 76 -14.67 5.48 -8.13
CA LEU A 76 -14.08 4.13 -8.16
C LEU A 76 -12.70 4.07 -7.46
N SER A 77 -11.89 5.13 -7.59
CA SER A 77 -10.59 5.20 -6.90
C SER A 77 -10.73 5.16 -5.38
N HIS A 78 -11.78 5.77 -4.82
CA HIS A 78 -12.06 5.69 -3.39
C HIS A 78 -12.40 4.25 -2.98
N LEU A 79 -13.18 3.52 -3.78
CA LEU A 79 -13.47 2.10 -3.51
C LEU A 79 -12.20 1.25 -3.44
N PHE A 80 -11.26 1.45 -4.37
CA PHE A 80 -9.98 0.72 -4.35
C PHE A 80 -9.12 1.01 -3.13
N ILE A 81 -9.19 2.25 -2.61
CA ILE A 81 -8.47 2.67 -1.42
C ILE A 81 -9.14 2.12 -0.16
N ILE A 82 -10.45 2.34 0.01
CA ILE A 82 -11.23 1.88 1.18
C ILE A 82 -11.15 0.35 1.30
N SER A 83 -11.24 -0.38 0.19
CA SER A 83 -11.12 -1.86 0.16
C SER A 83 -9.74 -2.39 0.55
N ARG A 84 -8.75 -1.55 0.88
CA ARG A 84 -7.48 -2.01 1.47
C ARG A 84 -7.64 -2.38 2.95
N LEU A 85 -8.61 -1.79 3.64
CA LEU A 85 -8.92 -2.13 5.03
C LEU A 85 -9.45 -3.57 5.12
N LYS A 86 -9.24 -4.24 6.26
CA LYS A 86 -9.72 -5.63 6.45
C LYS A 86 -11.09 -5.67 7.13
N ASN A 87 -11.33 -4.77 8.07
CA ASN A 87 -12.55 -4.72 8.85
C ASN A 87 -13.60 -3.84 8.16
N GLN A 88 -14.83 -4.35 7.99
CA GLN A 88 -15.93 -3.59 7.39
C GLN A 88 -16.32 -2.34 8.18
N LYS A 89 -16.28 -2.39 9.51
CA LYS A 89 -16.53 -1.22 10.37
C LYS A 89 -15.54 -0.10 10.04
N GLN A 90 -14.25 -0.42 9.95
CA GLN A 90 -13.22 0.56 9.58
C GLN A 90 -13.45 1.13 8.16
N MET A 91 -14.00 0.35 7.23
CA MET A 91 -14.36 0.84 5.90
C MET A 91 -15.52 1.84 5.96
N VAL A 92 -16.56 1.56 6.76
CA VAL A 92 -17.68 2.47 6.96
C VAL A 92 -17.22 3.75 7.65
N ASP A 93 -16.48 3.64 8.75
CA ASP A 93 -15.94 4.79 9.50
C ASP A 93 -15.08 5.71 8.60
N LEU A 94 -14.26 5.12 7.73
CA LEU A 94 -13.47 5.89 6.77
C LEU A 94 -14.34 6.52 5.68
N TYR A 95 -15.31 5.78 5.16
CA TYR A 95 -16.24 6.29 4.15
C TYR A 95 -17.03 7.51 4.68
N GLU A 96 -17.50 7.45 5.92
CA GLU A 96 -18.15 8.59 6.59
C GLU A 96 -17.23 9.80 6.68
N GLN A 97 -15.95 9.60 7.02
CA GLN A 97 -14.95 10.68 7.03
C GLN A 97 -14.68 11.25 5.64
N VAL A 98 -14.67 10.42 4.60
CA VAL A 98 -14.51 10.84 3.21
C VAL A 98 -15.66 11.75 2.81
N LEU A 99 -16.90 11.39 3.15
CA LEU A 99 -18.07 12.21 2.88
C LEU A 99 -18.06 13.52 3.68
N ALA A 100 -17.89 13.43 5.00
CA ALA A 100 -17.98 14.57 5.91
C ALA A 100 -16.96 15.67 5.57
N ASN A 101 -15.77 15.28 5.12
CA ASN A 101 -14.68 16.21 4.83
C ASN A 101 -14.40 16.38 3.32
N SER A 102 -15.23 15.78 2.46
CA SER A 102 -15.02 15.76 1.00
C SER A 102 -13.57 15.41 0.61
N LEU A 103 -13.06 14.32 1.19
CA LEU A 103 -11.65 13.97 1.08
C LEU A 103 -11.27 13.65 -0.37
N THR A 104 -10.09 14.11 -0.78
CA THR A 104 -9.52 13.72 -2.06
C THR A 104 -8.98 12.28 -1.99
N ILE A 105 -8.77 11.67 -3.16
CA ILE A 105 -8.16 10.34 -3.29
C ILE A 105 -6.84 10.26 -2.50
N LYS A 106 -5.99 11.29 -2.59
CA LYS A 106 -4.71 11.36 -1.89
C LYS A 106 -4.89 11.37 -0.36
N LYS A 107 -5.78 12.23 0.16
CA LYS A 107 -6.05 12.29 1.60
C LYS A 107 -6.66 10.99 2.12
N THR A 108 -7.55 10.39 1.34
CA THR A 108 -8.17 9.10 1.66
C THR A 108 -7.13 7.98 1.73
N GLU A 109 -6.17 7.96 0.81
CA GLU A 109 -5.07 6.99 0.84
C GLU A 109 -4.18 7.18 2.07
N GLU A 110 -3.93 8.44 2.45
CA GLU A 110 -3.18 8.75 3.66
C GLU A 110 -3.89 8.20 4.90
N LEU A 111 -5.18 8.46 5.08
CA LEU A 111 -5.96 7.92 6.21
C LEU A 111 -5.98 6.39 6.25
N VAL A 112 -6.20 5.71 5.12
CA VAL A 112 -6.12 4.23 5.06
C VAL A 112 -4.77 3.74 5.54
N ARG A 113 -3.69 4.43 5.17
CA ARG A 113 -2.33 4.07 5.57
C ARG A 113 -2.16 4.25 7.08
N GLU A 114 -2.70 5.31 7.67
CA GLU A 114 -2.68 5.51 9.12
C GLU A 114 -3.41 4.39 9.86
N VAL A 115 -4.60 4.00 9.38
CA VAL A 115 -5.40 2.91 9.96
C VAL A 115 -4.70 1.55 9.83
N LEU A 116 -4.05 1.28 8.69
CA LEU A 116 -3.39 -0.02 8.46
C LEU A 116 -2.09 -0.21 9.24
N TYR A 117 -1.38 0.88 9.53
CA TYR A 117 -0.06 0.81 10.15
C TYR A 117 0.01 1.46 11.53
N GLU A 118 -1.12 1.95 12.06
CA GLU A 118 -1.24 2.63 13.37
C GLU A 118 -0.28 3.84 13.54
N ILE A 119 0.13 4.42 12.41
CA ILE A 119 1.09 5.52 12.37
C ILE A 119 0.32 6.77 11.97
N LYS A 120 0.05 7.65 12.95
CA LYS A 120 -0.43 9.00 12.65
C LYS A 120 0.64 9.71 11.83
N SER A 121 0.29 10.27 10.67
CA SER A 121 1.21 11.06 9.85
C SER A 121 1.40 12.45 10.50
N ILE A 122 1.96 12.49 11.71
CA ILE A 122 2.31 13.75 12.39
C ILE A 122 3.72 14.12 11.94
N GLY A 123 3.83 15.23 11.18
CA GLY A 123 5.08 15.82 10.72
C GLY A 123 5.26 15.86 9.20
N ASP A 124 5.89 16.93 8.71
CA ASP A 124 6.35 17.04 7.33
C ASP A 124 7.53 16.08 7.08
N TYR A 125 7.69 15.64 5.84
CA TYR A 125 8.88 14.88 5.44
C TYR A 125 10.14 15.69 5.74
N ILE A 126 11.16 15.06 6.33
CA ILE A 126 12.54 15.56 6.23
C ILE A 126 12.83 15.69 4.72
N GLY A 127 13.07 16.92 4.28
CA GLY A 127 13.32 17.25 2.89
C GLY A 127 14.53 16.47 2.37
N ARG A 128 14.58 16.20 1.05
CA ARG A 128 15.69 15.47 0.43
C ARG A 128 17.04 16.15 0.73
N GLU A 129 17.04 17.49 0.74
CA GLU A 129 18.18 18.33 1.10
C GLU A 129 18.64 18.18 2.57
N GLU A 130 17.71 17.95 3.49
CA GLU A 130 18.02 17.78 4.91
C GLU A 130 18.53 16.35 5.21
N LYS A 131 18.01 15.34 4.50
CA LYS A 131 18.60 13.99 4.50
C LYS A 131 20.02 13.99 3.93
N ASP A 132 20.24 14.70 2.82
CA ASP A 132 21.55 14.78 2.19
C ASP A 132 22.55 15.54 3.07
N LYS A 133 22.13 16.61 3.76
CA LYS A 133 22.96 17.30 4.77
C LYS A 133 23.32 16.40 5.95
N ILE A 134 22.35 15.68 6.53
CA ILE A 134 22.63 14.77 7.66
C ILE A 134 23.61 13.66 7.25
N VAL A 135 23.43 13.09 6.05
CA VAL A 135 24.34 12.05 5.54
C VAL A 135 25.73 12.63 5.24
N GLN A 136 25.81 13.85 4.70
CA GLN A 136 27.09 14.52 4.45
C GLN A 136 27.82 14.89 5.74
N ASP A 137 27.14 15.43 6.75
CA ASP A 137 27.73 15.80 8.03
C ASP A 137 28.24 14.58 8.81
N LEU A 138 27.51 13.46 8.74
CA LEU A 138 27.93 12.20 9.36
C LEU A 138 29.11 11.56 8.62
N LYS A 139 29.14 11.64 7.28
CA LYS A 139 30.32 11.20 6.48
C LYS A 139 31.53 12.10 6.69
N ALA A 140 31.33 13.40 6.88
CA ALA A 140 32.41 14.37 7.13
C ALA A 140 33.09 14.15 8.49
N LYS A 141 32.33 13.77 9.52
CA LYS A 141 32.87 13.49 10.87
C LYS A 141 33.65 12.17 10.97
N ARG A 142 33.38 11.18 10.11
CA ARG A 142 34.06 9.87 10.10
C ARG A 142 34.19 9.33 8.68
N LYS A 143 35.34 9.58 8.02
CA LYS A 143 35.64 9.17 6.63
C LYS A 143 35.54 7.66 6.32
N ASN A 144 35.49 6.80 7.34
CA ASN A 144 35.50 5.34 7.18
C ASN A 144 34.12 4.68 7.34
N LEU A 145 33.05 5.47 7.45
CA LEU A 145 31.68 4.96 7.63
C LEU A 145 30.86 5.14 6.35
N ASP A 146 30.35 4.05 5.80
CA ASP A 146 29.23 4.11 4.87
C ASP A 146 27.94 4.17 5.68
N ILE A 147 27.22 5.28 5.56
CA ILE A 147 26.00 5.54 6.32
C ILE A 147 24.88 5.73 5.30
N SER A 148 23.88 4.86 5.37
CA SER A 148 22.64 5.03 4.62
C SER A 148 21.46 5.17 5.58
N LEU A 149 20.72 6.26 5.41
CA LEU A 149 19.52 6.55 6.19
C LEU A 149 18.31 6.39 5.27
N ILE A 150 17.55 5.32 5.49
CA ILE A 150 16.28 5.09 4.82
C ILE A 150 15.19 5.41 5.82
N GLN A 151 14.70 6.65 5.76
CA GLN A 151 13.51 7.05 6.48
C GLN A 151 12.31 6.99 5.54
N THR A 152 11.40 6.07 5.85
CA THR A 152 10.06 6.04 5.26
C THR A 152 9.07 6.63 6.24
N ARG A 153 7.84 6.85 5.79
CA ARG A 153 6.75 7.30 6.65
C ARG A 153 6.36 6.30 7.77
N ILE A 154 7.01 5.12 7.87
CA ILE A 154 6.67 4.09 8.87
C ILE A 154 7.87 3.47 9.60
N LYS A 155 9.08 3.68 9.11
CA LYS A 155 10.29 3.16 9.73
C LYS A 155 11.47 4.04 9.38
N THR A 156 12.33 4.26 10.36
CA THR A 156 13.65 4.84 10.16
C THR A 156 14.67 3.71 10.24
N LYS A 157 15.35 3.43 9.14
CA LYS A 157 16.45 2.47 9.06
C LYS A 157 17.74 3.25 8.86
N LEU A 158 18.60 3.22 9.88
CA LEU A 158 19.98 3.69 9.78
C LEU A 158 20.87 2.46 9.59
N VAL A 159 21.60 2.39 8.48
CA VAL A 159 22.63 1.37 8.24
C VAL A 159 23.96 2.07 8.32
N VAL A 160 24.81 1.64 9.26
CA VAL A 160 26.18 2.11 9.41
C VAL A 160 27.10 0.92 9.13
N GLU A 161 27.90 1.01 8.08
CA GLU A 161 28.88 0.00 7.68
C GLU A 161 30.29 0.59 7.80
N MET A 162 31.18 -0.09 8.53
CA MET A 162 32.59 0.28 8.62
C MET A 162 33.46 -0.90 8.20
N LYS A 163 34.32 -0.69 7.20
CA LYS A 163 35.34 -1.67 6.79
C LYS A 163 36.66 -1.34 7.50
N GLY A 164 37.21 -2.28 8.26
CA GLY A 164 38.44 -2.10 9.04
C GLY A 164 38.81 -3.32 9.90
N SER A 165 39.89 -3.23 10.68
CA SER A 165 40.35 -4.28 11.59
C SER A 165 39.42 -4.47 12.80
N LEU A 166 39.41 -5.68 13.39
CA LEU A 166 38.52 -6.08 14.48
C LEU A 166 38.57 -5.16 15.72
N GLU A 167 39.74 -4.58 15.98
CA GLU A 167 39.97 -3.62 17.09
C GLU A 167 39.26 -2.28 16.84
N ASN A 168 39.25 -1.84 15.59
CA ASN A 168 38.60 -0.59 15.17
C ASN A 168 37.08 -0.77 15.06
N THR A 169 36.61 -1.89 14.51
CA THR A 169 35.16 -2.17 14.42
C THR A 169 34.54 -2.45 15.78
N GLY A 170 35.27 -3.14 16.67
CA GLY A 170 34.83 -3.42 18.04
C GLY A 170 34.73 -2.16 18.91
N SER A 171 35.70 -1.24 18.82
CA SER A 171 35.67 0.01 19.58
C SER A 171 34.54 0.95 19.13
N LEU A 172 34.28 1.03 17.82
CA LEU A 172 33.14 1.79 17.30
C LEU A 172 31.81 1.19 17.76
N LEU A 173 31.63 -0.14 17.68
CA LEU A 173 30.40 -0.80 18.08
C LEU A 173 30.09 -0.57 19.57
N ARG A 174 31.09 -0.71 20.45
CA ARG A 174 30.95 -0.43 21.88
C ARG A 174 30.61 1.03 22.16
N SER A 175 31.22 1.97 21.44
CA SER A 175 30.90 3.38 21.57
C SER A 175 29.46 3.68 21.12
N LEU A 176 29.00 3.10 20.01
CA LEU A 176 27.63 3.28 19.52
C LEU A 176 26.61 2.71 20.49
N ILE A 177 26.83 1.49 21.01
CA ILE A 177 25.95 0.88 22.01
C ILE A 177 25.86 1.76 23.25
N LYS A 178 26.99 2.26 23.78
CA LYS A 178 26.99 3.12 24.97
C LYS A 178 26.20 4.43 24.80
N HIS A 179 26.24 5.02 23.60
CA HIS A 179 25.46 6.22 23.31
C HIS A 179 23.97 5.91 23.10
N LEU A 180 23.65 4.76 22.50
CA LEU A 180 22.27 4.30 22.35
C LEU A 180 21.65 3.88 23.69
N GLU A 181 22.42 3.31 24.61
CA GLU A 181 21.98 3.00 25.98
C GLU A 181 21.71 4.26 26.82
N SER A 182 22.33 5.39 26.47
CA SER A 182 22.04 6.68 27.11
C SER A 182 20.77 7.37 26.59
N TRP A 183 20.15 6.84 25.53
CA TRP A 183 18.81 7.22 25.10
C TRP A 183 17.77 6.53 25.97
N ASN A 184 17.50 7.09 27.15
CA ASN A 184 16.24 6.84 27.82
C ASN A 184 15.14 7.59 27.06
N VAL A 185 14.20 6.83 26.49
CA VAL A 185 12.93 7.33 25.93
C VAL A 185 12.04 7.84 27.06
#